data_AF-A0A7X2MKN1-F1
#
_entry.id   AF-A0A7X2MKN1-F1
#
_cell.length_a   1.000
_cell.length_b   1.000
_cell.length_c   1.000
_cell.angle_alpha   90.00
_cell.angle_beta   90.00
_cell.angle_gamma   90.00
#
_symmetry.space_group_name_H-M   'P 1'
#
loop_
_entity.id
_entity.type
_entity.pdbx_description
1 polymer ?
#
loop_
_entity_poly.entity_id
_entity_poly.type
_entity_poly.pdbx_seq_one_letter_code
_entity_poly.pdbx_strand_id
1 'polypeptide(L)'
;MTQTSQQPQSQGAASFSQDEFSALLNKEFRPKSDQARAAVESAVKTLAQQALENTVTVSSDAYRTIQALIAEIDEKLSQQVNQIIHHPEFQSLESAWRGLSYLVNNTETDEMLKIRFMSISKQELGRTLKRYKGAGWDQSPLFKKIYEQEYGQFGGEPFGCLVGDYYFDHSPQDVELLGEMARIGSAAHCPFITGTAPEVMQMESWQELANPRDLTKIFQNTEYAAWRSLRESEDARYLGLVMPRFLARLPYGIRTNPVDSFDFEEQTDGSDHGNYTWSNAAYAMAANINRSFKEYGWCTAIRGVESGGAVENLPCHTFPSD
;
A
#
# COMPACT_ATOMS: atom_id res chain seq x y z
N MET A 1 -19.42 36.23 55.74
CA MET A 1 -20.16 36.55 54.51
C MET A 1 -20.00 35.37 53.56
N THR A 2 -21.14 34.73 53.28
CA THR A 2 -21.48 33.97 52.06
C THR A 2 -20.55 32.86 51.55
N GLN A 3 -21.01 31.62 51.78
CA GLN A 3 -20.71 30.41 51.02
C GLN A 3 -21.13 30.55 49.55
N THR A 4 -20.34 29.97 48.62
CA THR A 4 -20.92 29.23 47.49
C THR A 4 -19.93 28.17 46.99
N SER A 5 -20.12 26.93 47.45
CA SER A 5 -19.53 25.73 46.83
C SER A 5 -20.53 25.21 45.79
N GLN A 6 -20.17 25.26 44.51
CA GLN A 6 -20.96 24.63 43.43
C GLN A 6 -20.56 23.15 43.31
N GLN A 7 -21.50 22.26 43.62
CA GLN A 7 -21.47 20.85 43.21
C GLN A 7 -22.37 20.67 41.97
N PRO A 8 -22.02 19.79 41.01
CA PRO A 8 -22.80 19.57 39.80
C PRO A 8 -24.08 18.77 40.09
N GLN A 9 -25.23 19.27 39.64
CA GLN A 9 -26.50 18.54 39.66
C GLN A 9 -26.47 17.40 38.63
N SER A 10 -26.51 16.17 39.13
CA SER A 10 -26.89 14.97 38.38
C SER A 10 -28.36 15.07 37.95
N GLN A 11 -28.61 15.12 36.64
CA GLN A 11 -29.96 15.02 36.08
C GLN A 11 -30.54 13.63 36.40
N GLY A 12 -31.65 13.63 37.14
CA GLY A 12 -32.36 12.41 37.52
C GLY A 12 -33.04 11.76 36.33
N ALA A 13 -32.75 10.48 36.10
CA ALA A 13 -33.66 9.60 35.40
C ALA A 13 -34.96 9.53 36.20
N ALA A 14 -36.09 9.92 35.60
CA ALA A 14 -37.40 9.74 36.22
C ALA A 14 -37.71 8.23 36.28
N SER A 15 -37.46 7.61 37.43
CA SER A 15 -37.91 6.25 37.70
C SER A 15 -39.40 6.29 38.03
N PHE A 16 -40.26 6.02 37.04
CA PHE A 16 -41.67 5.75 37.33
C PHE A 16 -41.77 4.45 38.13
N SER A 17 -42.46 4.50 39.27
CA SER A 17 -42.74 3.29 40.04
C SER A 17 -43.78 2.44 39.31
N GLN A 18 -43.66 1.11 39.44
CA GLN A 18 -44.51 0.15 38.72
C GLN A 18 -46.00 0.36 38.99
N ASP A 19 -46.33 0.88 40.18
CA ASP A 19 -47.70 1.21 40.60
C ASP A 19 -48.27 2.45 39.89
N GLU A 20 -47.43 3.43 39.57
CA GLU A 20 -47.83 4.68 38.92
C GLU A 20 -48.16 4.45 37.43
N PHE A 21 -47.40 3.55 36.79
CA PHE A 21 -47.64 3.13 35.40
C PHE A 21 -48.94 2.33 35.26
N SER A 22 -49.18 1.37 36.16
CA SER A 22 -50.43 0.60 36.19
C SER A 22 -51.66 1.47 36.51
N ALA A 23 -51.49 2.55 37.28
CA ALA A 23 -52.56 3.51 37.56
C ALA A 23 -52.95 4.34 36.31
N LEU A 24 -51.96 4.74 35.49
CA LEU A 24 -52.19 5.47 34.25
C LEU A 24 -52.89 4.62 33.18
N LEU A 25 -52.48 3.34 33.03
CA LEU A 25 -53.10 2.41 32.08
C LEU A 25 -54.57 2.13 32.40
N ASN A 26 -54.90 2.00 33.68
CA ASN A 26 -56.27 1.84 34.13
C ASN A 26 -57.16 3.04 33.83
N LYS A 27 -56.60 4.24 33.93
CA LYS A 27 -57.33 5.50 33.73
C LYS A 27 -57.74 5.69 32.27
N GLU A 28 -56.84 5.36 31.34
CA GLU A 28 -57.04 5.58 29.90
C GLU A 28 -57.81 4.45 29.20
N PHE A 29 -57.52 3.18 29.49
CA PHE A 29 -58.13 2.06 28.77
C PHE A 29 -59.39 1.49 29.44
N ARG A 30 -59.60 1.79 30.73
CA ARG A 30 -60.77 1.36 31.54
C ARG A 30 -61.17 -0.12 31.32
N PRO A 31 -60.26 -1.08 31.55
CA PRO A 31 -60.55 -2.50 31.34
C PRO A 31 -61.64 -2.98 32.30
N LYS A 32 -62.62 -3.76 31.80
CA LYS A 32 -63.78 -4.23 32.57
C LYS A 32 -63.55 -5.55 33.31
N SER A 33 -62.40 -6.20 33.13
CA SER A 33 -62.03 -7.45 33.81
C SER A 33 -60.52 -7.51 34.09
N ASP A 34 -60.11 -8.27 35.12
CA ASP A 34 -58.70 -8.40 35.50
C ASP A 34 -57.83 -9.06 34.42
N GLN A 35 -58.40 -10.00 33.65
CA GLN A 35 -57.73 -10.57 32.48
C GLN A 35 -57.47 -9.55 31.37
N ALA A 36 -58.42 -8.63 31.13
CA ALA A 36 -58.23 -7.57 30.14
C ALA A 36 -57.17 -6.56 30.58
N ARG A 37 -57.06 -6.28 31.89
CA ARG A 37 -56.03 -5.41 32.45
C ARG A 37 -54.63 -6.00 32.26
N ALA A 38 -54.44 -7.28 32.59
CA ALA A 38 -53.16 -7.97 32.40
C ALA A 38 -52.77 -8.07 30.91
N ALA A 39 -53.74 -8.29 30.02
CA ALA A 39 -53.50 -8.32 28.58
C ALA A 39 -53.08 -6.95 28.03
N VAL A 40 -53.70 -5.86 28.49
CA VAL A 40 -53.32 -4.48 28.11
C VAL A 40 -51.93 -4.12 28.65
N GLU A 41 -51.61 -4.48 29.90
CA GLU A 41 -50.27 -4.27 30.46
C GLU A 41 -49.20 -5.03 29.66
N SER A 42 -49.45 -6.30 29.32
CA SER A 42 -48.54 -7.11 28.50
C SER A 42 -48.39 -6.55 27.08
N ALA A 43 -49.48 -6.12 26.46
CA ALA A 43 -49.46 -5.54 25.11
C ALA A 43 -48.69 -4.23 25.09
N VAL A 44 -48.95 -3.31 26.02
CA VAL A 44 -48.23 -2.03 26.12
C VAL A 44 -46.77 -2.24 26.48
N LYS A 45 -46.44 -3.22 27.33
CA LYS A 45 -45.05 -3.56 27.65
C LYS A 45 -44.30 -4.11 26.43
N THR A 46 -44.94 -4.97 25.65
CA THR A 46 -44.37 -5.52 24.41
C THR A 46 -44.20 -4.43 23.34
N LEU A 47 -45.17 -3.52 23.23
CA LEU A 47 -45.15 -2.41 22.30
C LEU A 47 -44.12 -1.34 22.71
N ALA A 48 -43.95 -1.10 24.01
CA ALA A 48 -42.90 -0.25 24.56
C ALA A 48 -41.51 -0.86 24.35
N GLN A 49 -41.38 -2.18 24.50
CA GLN A 49 -40.12 -2.89 24.24
C GLN A 49 -39.76 -2.87 22.75
N GLN A 50 -40.71 -3.12 21.85
CA GLN A 50 -40.48 -2.99 20.40
C GLN A 50 -40.27 -1.54 19.94
N ALA A 51 -40.91 -0.58 20.61
CA ALA A 51 -40.67 0.83 20.37
C ALA A 51 -39.27 1.23 20.83
N LEU A 52 -38.79 0.76 22.00
CA LEU A 52 -37.42 1.00 22.45
C LEU A 52 -36.38 0.29 21.56
N GLU A 53 -36.66 -0.91 21.06
CA GLU A 53 -35.78 -1.65 20.16
C GLU A 53 -35.61 -0.96 18.79
N ASN A 54 -36.62 -0.22 18.32
CA ASN A 54 -36.59 0.50 17.02
C ASN A 54 -36.45 2.02 17.13
N THR A 55 -36.43 2.59 18.34
CA THR A 55 -36.26 4.02 18.55
C THR A 55 -34.82 4.26 18.94
N VAL A 56 -34.05 4.94 18.08
CA VAL A 56 -32.82 5.59 18.47
C VAL A 56 -33.15 6.48 19.66
N THR A 57 -32.78 6.06 20.88
CA THR A 57 -32.96 6.88 22.07
C THR A 57 -32.08 8.11 21.88
N VAL A 58 -32.67 9.18 21.35
CA VAL A 58 -32.02 10.49 21.26
C VAL A 58 -31.69 10.87 22.70
N SER A 59 -30.41 10.82 23.03
CA SER A 59 -29.96 11.24 24.35
C SER A 59 -30.39 12.69 24.57
N SER A 60 -30.59 13.13 25.81
CA SER A 60 -30.89 14.54 26.13
C SER A 60 -29.85 15.52 25.58
N ASP A 61 -28.69 14.99 25.13
CA ASP A 61 -27.64 15.69 24.43
C ASP A 61 -27.71 15.38 22.92
N ALA A 62 -28.39 16.24 22.17
CA ALA A 62 -28.48 16.17 20.71
C ALA A 62 -27.09 16.18 20.05
N TYR A 63 -26.11 16.84 20.68
CA TYR A 63 -24.74 16.91 20.20
C TYR A 63 -24.06 15.53 20.23
N ARG A 64 -24.18 14.78 21.33
CA ARG A 64 -23.68 13.39 21.41
C ARG A 64 -24.33 12.46 20.39
N THR A 65 -25.62 12.66 20.13
CA THR A 65 -26.35 11.86 19.15
C THR A 65 -25.84 12.15 17.73
N ILE A 66 -25.57 13.42 17.40
CA ILE A 66 -24.98 13.80 16.11
C ILE A 66 -23.55 13.25 15.98
N GLN A 67 -22.73 13.34 17.03
CA GLN A 67 -21.38 12.77 17.02
C GLN A 67 -21.39 11.25 16.80
N ALA A 68 -22.30 10.53 17.44
CA ALA A 68 -22.45 9.08 17.23
C ALA A 68 -22.87 8.75 15.79
N LEU A 69 -23.79 9.53 15.20
CA LEU A 69 -24.19 9.36 13.80
C LEU A 69 -23.05 9.65 12.82
N ILE A 70 -22.22 10.67 13.08
CA ILE A 70 -21.03 10.96 12.28
C ILE A 70 -20.04 9.80 12.38
N ALA A 71 -19.78 9.29 13.59
CA ALA A 71 -18.89 8.14 13.78
C ALA A 71 -19.37 6.89 13.02
N GLU A 72 -20.68 6.59 13.01
CA GLU A 72 -21.22 5.49 12.21
C GLU A 72 -21.07 5.69 10.69
N ILE A 73 -21.14 6.94 10.21
CA ILE A 73 -20.89 7.27 8.81
C ILE A 73 -19.41 7.06 8.48
N ASP A 74 -18.52 7.57 9.33
CA ASP A 74 -17.07 7.47 9.16
C ASP A 74 -16.60 6.01 9.20
N GLU A 75 -17.21 5.17 10.04
CA GLU A 75 -16.96 3.73 10.04
C GLU A 75 -17.36 3.07 8.72
N LYS A 76 -18.56 3.38 8.20
CA LYS A 76 -19.02 2.86 6.89
C LYS A 76 -18.15 3.34 5.74
N LEU A 77 -17.76 4.61 5.76
CA LEU A 77 -16.83 5.17 4.78
C LEU A 77 -15.47 4.48 4.88
N SER A 78 -14.93 4.28 6.08
CA SER A 78 -13.67 3.59 6.29
C SER A 78 -13.69 2.17 5.75
N GLN A 79 -14.74 1.40 6.04
CA GLN A 79 -14.91 0.04 5.50
C GLN A 79 -14.92 0.05 3.97
N GLN A 80 -15.68 0.97 3.36
CA GLN A 80 -15.79 1.05 1.90
C GLN A 80 -14.47 1.53 1.24
N VAL A 81 -13.80 2.50 1.84
CA VAL A 81 -12.52 3.03 1.33
C VAL A 81 -11.42 1.98 1.44
N ASN A 82 -11.35 1.22 2.55
CA ASN A 82 -10.42 0.10 2.69
C ASN A 82 -10.56 -0.90 1.53
N GLN A 83 -11.79 -1.29 1.17
CA GLN A 83 -12.02 -2.18 0.02
C GLN A 83 -11.55 -1.58 -1.32
N ILE A 84 -11.66 -0.27 -1.50
CA ILE A 84 -11.21 0.42 -2.72
C ILE A 84 -9.69 0.49 -2.79
N ILE A 85 -9.03 0.92 -1.71
CA ILE A 85 -7.59 1.18 -1.70
C ILE A 85 -6.76 -0.11 -1.58
N HIS A 86 -7.32 -1.17 -0.98
CA HIS A 86 -6.68 -2.49 -0.91
C HIS A 86 -6.97 -3.36 -2.14
N HIS A 87 -7.74 -2.86 -3.10
CA HIS A 87 -7.94 -3.58 -4.36
C HIS A 87 -6.61 -3.75 -5.11
N PRO A 88 -6.26 -4.94 -5.63
CA PRO A 88 -4.95 -5.20 -6.23
C PRO A 88 -4.57 -4.26 -7.38
N GLU A 89 -5.53 -3.87 -8.21
CA GLU A 89 -5.29 -2.91 -9.30
C GLU A 89 -4.97 -1.51 -8.78
N PHE A 90 -5.67 -1.08 -7.71
CA PHE A 90 -5.41 0.22 -7.10
C PHE A 90 -4.05 0.22 -6.41
N GLN A 91 -3.73 -0.81 -5.63
CA GLN A 91 -2.43 -0.94 -4.98
C GLN A 91 -1.28 -1.02 -5.99
N SER A 92 -1.45 -1.73 -7.11
CA SER A 92 -0.44 -1.78 -8.17
C SER A 92 -0.20 -0.41 -8.79
N LEU A 93 -1.25 0.39 -8.99
CA LEU A 93 -1.11 1.75 -9.51
C LEU A 93 -0.51 2.69 -8.46
N GLU A 94 -1.00 2.62 -7.22
CA GLU A 94 -0.53 3.43 -6.10
C GLU A 94 0.95 3.17 -5.81
N SER A 95 1.37 1.91 -5.74
CA SER A 95 2.76 1.52 -5.48
C SER A 95 3.73 2.04 -6.53
N ALA A 96 3.35 1.99 -7.82
CA ALA A 96 4.14 2.49 -8.94
C ALA A 96 4.28 4.01 -8.89
N TRP A 97 3.17 4.74 -8.72
CA TRP A 97 3.20 6.21 -8.66
C TRP A 97 3.87 6.73 -7.40
N ARG A 98 3.67 6.08 -6.25
CA ARG A 98 4.38 6.43 -5.01
C ARG A 98 5.86 6.10 -5.08
N GLY A 99 6.24 4.99 -5.72
CA GLY A 99 7.63 4.66 -5.98
C GLY A 99 8.31 5.70 -6.87
N LEU A 100 7.64 6.14 -7.95
CA LEU A 100 8.12 7.23 -8.79
C LEU A 100 8.21 8.56 -8.02
N SER A 101 7.18 8.88 -7.22
CA SER A 101 7.16 10.07 -6.37
C SER A 101 8.32 10.06 -5.36
N TYR A 102 8.61 8.90 -4.75
CA TYR A 102 9.77 8.70 -3.89
C TYR A 102 11.06 9.01 -4.66
N LEU A 103 11.26 8.42 -5.84
CA LEU A 103 12.46 8.68 -6.64
C LEU A 103 12.63 10.17 -6.97
N VAL A 104 11.56 10.85 -7.38
CA VAL A 104 11.60 12.27 -7.74
C VAL A 104 11.89 13.15 -6.52
N ASN A 105 11.21 12.93 -5.40
CA ASN A 105 11.35 13.75 -4.20
C ASN A 105 12.68 13.52 -3.48
N ASN A 106 13.26 12.32 -3.60
CA ASN A 106 14.56 11.96 -3.03
C ASN A 106 15.74 12.18 -3.99
N THR A 107 15.51 12.88 -5.11
CA THR A 107 16.55 13.21 -6.09
C THR A 107 16.66 14.72 -6.28
N GLU A 108 17.85 15.27 -6.05
CA GLU A 108 18.17 16.67 -6.37
C GLU A 108 18.42 16.82 -7.88
N THR A 109 17.36 17.08 -8.64
CA THR A 109 17.43 17.28 -10.09
C THR A 109 17.97 18.66 -10.46
N ASP A 110 18.81 18.71 -11.50
CA ASP A 110 19.40 19.94 -12.04
C ASP A 110 19.73 19.75 -13.55
N GLU A 111 20.60 20.60 -14.11
CA GLU A 111 21.03 20.47 -15.51
C GLU A 111 21.76 19.15 -15.80
N MET A 112 22.44 18.57 -14.81
CA MET A 112 23.23 17.34 -14.92
C MET A 112 22.44 16.09 -14.57
N LEU A 113 21.43 16.20 -13.70
CA LEU A 113 20.64 15.06 -13.22
C LEU A 113 19.18 15.18 -13.63
N LYS A 114 18.78 14.35 -14.61
CA LYS A 114 17.44 14.32 -15.19
C LYS A 114 16.80 12.95 -15.02
N ILE A 115 15.50 12.96 -14.70
CA ILE A 115 14.68 11.74 -14.66
C ILE A 115 13.72 11.80 -15.86
N ARG A 116 13.80 10.79 -16.75
CA ARG A 116 12.85 10.64 -17.85
C ARG A 116 11.95 9.44 -17.57
N PHE A 117 10.65 9.63 -17.77
CA PHE A 117 9.63 8.61 -17.53
C PHE A 117 9.04 8.10 -18.84
N MET A 118 8.84 6.79 -18.93
CA MET A 118 8.13 6.14 -20.02
C MET A 118 7.15 5.13 -19.44
N SER A 119 5.86 5.34 -19.69
CA SER A 119 4.82 4.37 -19.33
C SER A 119 4.81 3.22 -20.33
N ILE A 120 5.07 2.01 -19.84
CA ILE A 120 4.95 0.77 -20.60
C ILE A 120 4.67 -0.38 -19.63
N SER A 121 3.67 -1.21 -19.93
CA SER A 121 3.40 -2.39 -19.09
C SER A 121 4.42 -3.50 -19.33
N LYS A 122 4.66 -4.36 -18.34
CA LYS A 122 5.56 -5.54 -18.48
C LYS A 122 5.16 -6.42 -19.68
N GLN A 123 3.86 -6.59 -19.89
CA GLN A 123 3.32 -7.38 -20.99
C GLN A 123 3.60 -6.75 -22.36
N GLU A 124 3.41 -5.43 -22.49
CA GLU A 124 3.72 -4.72 -23.74
C GLU A 124 5.21 -4.68 -24.03
N LEU A 125 6.04 -4.51 -22.98
CA LEU A 125 7.48 -4.59 -23.08
C LEU A 125 7.91 -5.98 -23.60
N GLY A 126 7.41 -7.05 -22.98
CA GLY A 126 7.68 -8.43 -23.42
C GLY A 126 7.22 -8.69 -24.87
N ARG A 127 6.00 -8.27 -25.23
CA ARG A 127 5.51 -8.39 -26.62
C ARG A 127 6.35 -7.61 -27.61
N THR A 128 6.81 -6.42 -27.24
CA THR A 128 7.62 -5.56 -28.09
C THR A 128 8.99 -6.21 -28.33
N LEU A 129 9.73 -6.55 -27.27
CA LEU A 129 11.06 -7.15 -27.44
C LEU A 129 11.02 -8.50 -28.17
N LYS A 130 9.99 -9.32 -27.90
CA LYS A 130 9.81 -10.61 -28.59
C LYS A 130 9.64 -10.47 -30.11
N ARG A 131 9.01 -9.39 -30.59
CA ARG A 131 8.84 -9.14 -32.04
C ARG A 131 10.16 -8.84 -32.76
N TYR A 132 11.14 -8.30 -32.03
CA TYR A 132 12.42 -7.85 -32.58
C TYR A 132 13.59 -8.76 -32.16
N LYS A 133 13.32 -9.96 -31.64
CA LYS A 133 14.38 -10.87 -31.16
C LYS A 133 15.36 -11.29 -32.26
N GLY A 134 16.59 -11.61 -31.87
CA GLY A 134 17.60 -12.16 -32.78
C GLY A 134 18.27 -11.05 -33.57
N ALA A 135 18.33 -11.15 -34.90
CA ALA A 135 19.07 -10.19 -35.73
C ALA A 135 18.46 -8.77 -35.78
N GLY A 136 17.21 -8.57 -35.34
CA GLY A 136 16.51 -7.28 -35.40
C GLY A 136 16.38 -6.55 -34.07
N TRP A 137 17.13 -6.93 -33.04
CA TRP A 137 16.97 -6.42 -31.67
C TRP A 137 17.28 -4.92 -31.56
N ASP A 138 18.22 -4.46 -32.39
CA ASP A 138 18.61 -3.07 -32.61
C ASP A 138 17.51 -2.23 -33.28
N GLN A 139 16.52 -2.86 -33.92
CA GLN A 139 15.38 -2.16 -34.52
C GLN A 139 14.19 -2.03 -33.56
N SER A 140 14.32 -2.53 -32.33
CA SER A 140 13.25 -2.45 -31.34
C SER A 140 12.97 -0.99 -30.93
N PRO A 141 11.69 -0.59 -30.72
CA PRO A 141 11.35 0.77 -30.30
C PRO A 141 12.06 1.22 -29.03
N LEU A 142 12.35 0.27 -28.12
CA LEU A 142 13.06 0.53 -26.89
C LEU A 142 14.55 0.81 -27.14
N PHE A 143 15.20 0.01 -27.99
CA PHE A 143 16.59 0.25 -28.38
C PHE A 143 16.75 1.61 -29.06
N LYS A 144 15.84 1.98 -29.98
CA LYS A 144 15.91 3.29 -30.64
C LYS A 144 15.82 4.46 -29.66
N LYS A 145 14.95 4.34 -28.65
CA LYS A 145 14.80 5.39 -27.63
C LYS A 145 16.01 5.50 -26.71
N ILE A 146 16.59 4.38 -26.29
CA ILE A 146 17.69 4.36 -25.32
C ILE A 146 19.03 4.62 -26.01
N TYR A 147 19.28 3.93 -27.13
CA TYR A 147 20.55 3.98 -27.84
C TYR A 147 20.52 5.04 -28.94
N GLU A 148 19.69 4.88 -29.99
CA GLU A 148 19.80 5.73 -31.20
C GLU A 148 19.50 7.22 -30.93
N GLN A 149 18.49 7.53 -30.13
CA GLN A 149 18.03 8.90 -29.87
C GLN A 149 18.91 9.67 -28.89
N GLU A 150 19.67 8.97 -28.03
CA GLU A 150 20.46 9.60 -26.97
C GLU A 150 21.93 9.21 -27.08
N TYR A 151 22.29 7.95 -26.79
CA TYR A 151 23.68 7.51 -26.74
C TYR A 151 24.40 7.59 -28.10
N GLY A 152 23.73 7.19 -29.18
CA GLY A 152 24.24 7.21 -30.55
C GLY A 152 24.06 8.54 -31.27
N GLN A 153 23.31 9.48 -30.69
CA GLN A 153 22.99 10.77 -31.28
C GLN A 153 24.07 11.80 -30.92
N PHE A 154 24.58 12.53 -31.93
CA PHE A 154 25.49 13.64 -31.67
C PHE A 154 24.78 14.75 -30.87
N GLY A 155 25.33 15.06 -29.69
CA GLY A 155 24.74 16.02 -28.75
C GLY A 155 23.55 15.48 -27.94
N GLY A 156 23.31 14.15 -27.96
CA GLY A 156 22.32 13.50 -27.10
C GLY A 156 22.77 13.38 -25.64
N GLU A 157 21.85 12.93 -24.77
CA GLU A 157 22.09 12.77 -23.33
C GLU A 157 21.99 11.29 -22.94
N PRO A 158 23.12 10.54 -22.93
CA PRO A 158 23.14 9.13 -22.55
C PRO A 158 22.41 8.84 -21.24
N PHE A 159 21.58 7.80 -21.24
CA PHE A 159 20.97 7.32 -20.01
C PHE A 159 22.03 6.68 -19.11
N GLY A 160 22.15 7.17 -17.87
CA GLY A 160 23.08 6.61 -16.89
C GLY A 160 22.60 5.31 -16.23
N CYS A 161 21.29 5.16 -16.04
CA CYS A 161 20.66 3.98 -15.44
C CYS A 161 19.22 3.86 -15.93
N LEU A 162 18.74 2.64 -16.16
CA LEU A 162 17.34 2.33 -16.43
C LEU A 162 16.73 1.69 -15.20
N VAL A 163 15.52 2.14 -14.83
CA VAL A 163 14.77 1.61 -13.71
C VAL A 163 13.51 0.96 -14.25
N GLY A 164 13.39 -0.36 -14.07
CA GLY A 164 12.18 -1.12 -14.37
C GLY A 164 11.34 -1.26 -13.12
N ASP A 165 10.13 -0.68 -13.13
CA ASP A 165 9.14 -0.96 -12.09
C ASP A 165 8.38 -2.26 -12.37
N TYR A 166 9.14 -3.36 -12.38
CA TYR A 166 8.61 -4.70 -12.57
C TYR A 166 9.17 -5.64 -11.50
N TYR A 167 8.47 -6.74 -11.32
CA TYR A 167 8.94 -7.89 -10.54
C TYR A 167 9.18 -9.04 -11.49
N PHE A 168 10.43 -9.52 -11.54
CA PHE A 168 10.83 -10.64 -12.38
C PHE A 168 10.96 -11.94 -11.58
N ASP A 169 10.51 -13.04 -12.18
CA ASP A 169 10.66 -14.40 -11.68
C ASP A 169 11.67 -15.24 -12.49
N HIS A 170 11.76 -16.53 -12.18
CA HIS A 170 12.61 -17.48 -12.92
C HIS A 170 11.90 -18.10 -14.13
N SER A 171 10.69 -17.65 -14.47
CA SER A 171 9.93 -18.18 -15.59
C SER A 171 10.63 -17.92 -16.93
N PRO A 172 10.41 -18.76 -17.95
CA PRO A 172 11.04 -18.57 -19.26
C PRO A 172 10.73 -17.21 -19.90
N GLN A 173 9.54 -16.64 -19.66
CA GLN A 173 9.13 -15.36 -20.22
C GLN A 173 9.93 -14.20 -19.61
N ASP A 174 10.11 -14.23 -18.30
CA ASP A 174 10.85 -13.22 -17.56
C ASP A 174 12.35 -13.30 -17.82
N VAL A 175 12.90 -14.52 -17.87
CA VAL A 175 14.31 -14.73 -18.24
C VAL A 175 14.60 -14.26 -19.66
N GLU A 176 13.69 -14.51 -20.61
CA GLU A 176 13.81 -14.01 -21.98
C GLU A 176 13.80 -12.48 -22.00
N LEU A 177 12.85 -11.85 -21.28
CA LEU A 177 12.73 -10.40 -21.20
C LEU A 177 13.98 -9.77 -20.55
N LEU A 178 14.48 -10.33 -19.45
CA LEU A 178 15.72 -9.89 -18.81
C LEU A 178 16.92 -10.04 -19.76
N GLY A 179 16.99 -11.12 -20.53
CA GLY A 179 18.05 -11.33 -21.51
C GLY A 179 18.07 -10.26 -22.61
N GLU A 180 16.91 -9.87 -23.13
CA GLU A 180 16.84 -8.79 -24.13
C GLU A 180 17.13 -7.41 -23.51
N MET A 181 16.68 -7.14 -22.28
CA MET A 181 17.05 -5.92 -21.54
C MET A 181 18.55 -5.86 -21.24
N ALA A 182 19.18 -6.99 -20.94
CA ALA A 182 20.62 -7.08 -20.73
C ALA A 182 21.41 -6.68 -21.99
N ARG A 183 20.97 -7.16 -23.16
CA ARG A 183 21.57 -6.79 -24.45
C ARG A 183 21.43 -5.31 -24.76
N ILE A 184 20.25 -4.72 -24.51
CA ILE A 184 20.04 -3.28 -24.70
C ILE A 184 20.92 -2.49 -23.71
N GLY A 185 20.97 -2.91 -22.45
CA GLY A 185 21.80 -2.29 -21.42
C GLY A 185 23.29 -2.39 -21.72
N SER A 186 23.77 -3.52 -22.24
CA SER A 186 25.18 -3.70 -22.59
C SER A 186 25.60 -2.86 -23.79
N ALA A 187 24.72 -2.72 -24.78
CA ALA A 187 24.97 -1.88 -25.94
C ALA A 187 24.96 -0.38 -25.61
N ALA A 188 24.02 0.07 -24.77
CA ALA A 188 23.90 1.48 -24.37
C ALA A 188 24.76 1.85 -23.15
N HIS A 189 25.53 0.91 -22.60
CA HIS A 189 26.26 1.06 -21.32
C HIS A 189 25.38 1.55 -20.17
N CYS A 190 24.12 1.10 -20.15
CA CYS A 190 23.10 1.56 -19.22
C CYS A 190 22.56 0.38 -18.40
N PRO A 191 22.96 0.23 -17.13
CA PRO A 191 22.47 -0.85 -16.29
C PRO A 191 20.95 -0.74 -16.09
N PHE A 192 20.26 -1.88 -16.15
CA PHE A 192 18.85 -2.04 -15.89
C PHE A 192 18.62 -2.58 -14.48
N ILE A 193 18.04 -1.75 -13.62
CA ILE A 193 17.73 -2.05 -12.22
C ILE A 193 16.23 -2.30 -12.08
N THR A 194 15.84 -3.44 -11.54
CA THR A 194 14.42 -3.83 -11.41
C THR A 194 14.17 -4.69 -10.18
N GLY A 195 12.92 -4.78 -9.76
CA GLY A 195 12.48 -5.62 -8.65
C GLY A 195 12.49 -7.12 -8.97
N THR A 196 12.62 -7.92 -7.93
CA THR A 196 12.53 -9.40 -7.99
C THR A 196 11.24 -9.87 -7.34
N ALA A 197 10.58 -10.85 -7.94
CA ALA A 197 9.39 -11.50 -7.39
C ALA A 197 9.80 -12.62 -6.40
N PRO A 198 9.03 -12.89 -5.32
CA PRO A 198 9.36 -13.94 -4.34
C PRO A 198 9.46 -15.35 -4.98
N GLU A 199 8.79 -15.55 -6.11
CA GLU A 199 8.79 -16.79 -6.88
C GLU A 199 10.19 -17.15 -7.43
N VAL A 200 11.12 -16.19 -7.56
CA VAL A 200 12.56 -16.48 -7.85
C VAL A 200 13.20 -17.37 -6.79
N MET A 201 12.68 -17.34 -5.56
CA MET A 201 13.16 -18.16 -4.45
C MET A 201 12.21 -19.33 -4.15
N GLN A 202 11.29 -19.66 -5.06
CA GLN A 202 10.20 -20.65 -4.82
C GLN A 202 9.37 -20.32 -3.57
N MET A 203 9.13 -19.04 -3.30
CA MET A 203 8.32 -18.55 -2.18
C MET A 203 7.03 -17.92 -2.70
N GLU A 204 5.96 -18.00 -1.92
CA GLU A 204 4.72 -17.25 -2.19
C GLU A 204 4.84 -15.81 -1.68
N SER A 205 5.58 -15.60 -0.59
CA SER A 205 5.84 -14.28 -0.03
C SER A 205 7.30 -14.09 0.41
N TRP A 206 7.77 -12.84 0.34
CA TRP A 206 9.07 -12.44 0.91
C TRP A 206 9.14 -12.60 2.44
N GLN A 207 8.00 -12.82 3.13
CA GLN A 207 7.99 -13.18 4.56
C GLN A 207 8.69 -14.52 4.84
N GLU A 208 8.72 -15.42 3.86
CA GLU A 208 9.31 -16.75 4.00
C GLU A 208 10.82 -16.77 3.80
N LEU A 209 11.44 -15.63 3.51
CA LEU A 209 12.86 -15.53 3.16
C LEU A 209 13.79 -16.09 4.26
N ALA A 210 13.36 -16.03 5.52
CA ALA A 210 14.10 -16.56 6.67
C ALA A 210 13.97 -18.09 6.85
N ASN A 211 13.02 -18.75 6.16
CA ASN A 211 12.72 -20.16 6.35
C ASN A 211 13.79 -21.10 5.76
N PRO A 212 14.28 -20.91 4.51
CA PRO A 212 15.27 -21.81 3.94
C PRO A 212 16.64 -21.61 4.58
N ARG A 213 17.26 -22.72 4.97
CA ARG A 213 18.65 -22.71 5.49
C ARG A 213 19.69 -22.36 4.41
N ASP A 214 19.43 -22.68 3.15
CA ASP A 214 20.36 -22.48 2.04
C ASP A 214 19.61 -22.15 0.74
N LEU A 215 19.63 -20.86 0.38
CA LEU A 215 19.02 -20.35 -0.86
C LEU A 215 19.77 -20.82 -2.12
N THR A 216 21.04 -21.21 -2.01
CA THR A 216 21.87 -21.60 -3.17
C THR A 216 21.33 -22.86 -3.83
N LYS A 217 20.80 -23.79 -3.04
CA LYS A 217 20.23 -25.06 -3.52
C LYS A 217 19.00 -24.85 -4.41
N ILE A 218 18.22 -23.80 -4.16
CA ILE A 218 17.02 -23.47 -4.93
C ILE A 218 17.40 -23.29 -6.41
N PHE A 219 18.44 -22.50 -6.67
CA PHE A 219 18.94 -22.20 -8.02
C PHE A 219 19.62 -23.38 -8.74
N GLN A 220 19.88 -24.50 -8.05
CA GLN A 220 20.48 -25.70 -8.65
C GLN A 220 19.43 -26.60 -9.32
N ASN A 221 18.14 -26.38 -9.04
CA ASN A 221 17.05 -27.12 -9.64
C ASN A 221 17.05 -26.95 -11.19
N THR A 222 16.47 -27.92 -11.89
CA THR A 222 16.36 -27.91 -13.35
C THR A 222 15.45 -26.79 -13.86
N GLU A 223 14.48 -26.34 -13.06
CA GLU A 223 13.61 -25.19 -13.37
C GLU A 223 14.41 -23.89 -13.61
N TYR A 224 15.54 -23.75 -12.93
CA TYR A 224 16.42 -22.58 -13.04
C TYR A 224 17.47 -22.71 -14.14
N ALA A 225 17.36 -23.67 -15.06
CA ALA A 225 18.33 -23.84 -16.15
C ALA A 225 18.46 -22.56 -16.99
N ALA A 226 17.34 -21.97 -17.40
CA ALA A 226 17.33 -20.71 -18.16
C ALA A 226 17.89 -19.53 -17.34
N TRP A 227 17.52 -19.45 -16.05
CA TRP A 227 18.05 -18.43 -15.14
C TRP A 227 19.57 -18.52 -14.97
N ARG A 228 20.12 -19.73 -14.85
CA ARG A 228 21.56 -19.96 -14.79
C ARG A 228 22.26 -19.55 -16.10
N SER A 229 21.69 -19.93 -17.25
CA SER A 229 22.21 -19.47 -18.55
C SER A 229 22.20 -17.95 -18.69
N LEU A 230 21.16 -17.26 -18.18
CA LEU A 230 21.13 -15.80 -18.13
C LEU A 230 22.28 -15.26 -17.28
N ARG A 231 22.50 -15.80 -16.07
CA ARG A 231 23.57 -15.35 -15.17
C ARG A 231 24.98 -15.60 -15.72
N GLU A 232 25.15 -16.62 -16.54
CA GLU A 232 26.41 -16.93 -17.22
C GLU A 232 26.65 -16.04 -18.45
N SER A 233 25.62 -15.34 -18.94
CA SER A 233 25.74 -14.42 -20.06
C SER A 233 26.60 -13.20 -19.69
N GLU A 234 27.46 -12.79 -20.61
CA GLU A 234 28.32 -11.61 -20.43
C GLU A 234 27.51 -10.30 -20.32
N ASP A 235 26.35 -10.23 -20.97
CA ASP A 235 25.46 -9.07 -20.90
C ASP A 235 24.80 -8.90 -19.52
N ALA A 236 24.69 -9.97 -18.74
CA ALA A 236 23.98 -9.96 -17.45
C ALA A 236 24.64 -9.05 -16.40
N ARG A 237 25.89 -8.61 -16.60
CA ARG A 237 26.54 -7.60 -15.75
C ARG A 237 25.83 -6.24 -15.75
N TYR A 238 24.99 -5.98 -16.76
CA TYR A 238 24.14 -4.78 -16.83
C TYR A 238 22.76 -4.99 -16.19
N LEU A 239 22.48 -6.15 -15.59
CA LEU A 239 21.24 -6.40 -14.86
C LEU A 239 21.47 -6.27 -13.35
N GLY A 240 20.69 -5.43 -12.70
CA GLY A 240 20.58 -5.36 -11.24
C GLY A 240 19.18 -5.75 -10.78
N LEU A 241 19.10 -6.83 -10.01
CA LEU A 241 17.84 -7.28 -9.42
C LEU A 241 17.84 -6.95 -7.92
N VAL A 242 16.85 -6.20 -7.48
CA VAL A 242 16.74 -5.75 -6.09
C VAL A 242 15.56 -6.40 -5.38
N MET A 243 15.77 -6.71 -4.11
CA MET A 243 14.80 -7.31 -3.19
C MET A 243 15.23 -7.00 -1.75
N PRO A 244 14.30 -6.91 -0.78
CA PRO A 244 12.83 -6.95 -0.91
C PRO A 244 12.24 -5.56 -1.24
N ARG A 245 10.90 -5.48 -1.34
CA ARG A 245 10.14 -4.22 -1.45
C ARG A 245 10.27 -3.37 -0.18
N PHE A 246 9.97 -2.07 -0.26
CA PHE A 246 9.95 -1.17 0.91
C PHE A 246 8.58 -0.50 1.08
N LEU A 247 8.27 -0.05 2.30
CA LEU A 247 6.99 0.57 2.62
C LEU A 247 6.89 1.97 1.99
N ALA A 248 5.88 2.22 1.17
CA ALA A 248 5.74 3.46 0.41
C ALA A 248 5.17 4.62 1.24
N ARG A 249 4.28 4.31 2.19
CA ARG A 249 3.62 5.27 3.06
C ARG A 249 3.24 4.63 4.39
N LEU A 250 3.01 5.47 5.41
CA LEU A 250 2.31 5.03 6.60
C LEU A 250 0.83 4.76 6.28
N PRO A 251 0.22 3.72 6.89
CA PRO A 251 -1.23 3.55 6.88
C PRO A 251 -1.92 4.80 7.40
N TYR A 252 -3.07 5.13 6.80
CA TYR A 252 -3.92 6.20 7.31
C TYR A 252 -4.54 5.78 8.64
N GLY A 253 -4.63 6.71 9.56
CA GLY A 253 -5.21 6.49 10.87
C GLY A 253 -5.31 7.80 11.61
N ILE A 254 -6.29 7.92 12.49
CA ILE A 254 -6.64 9.18 13.16
C ILE A 254 -5.44 9.72 13.97
N ARG A 255 -4.61 8.81 14.49
CA ARG A 255 -3.45 9.15 15.33
C ARG A 255 -2.12 9.17 14.60
N THR A 256 -1.98 8.41 13.51
CA THR A 256 -0.71 8.18 12.81
C THR A 256 -0.57 9.07 11.60
N ASN A 257 -1.57 9.07 10.71
CA ASN A 257 -1.59 9.79 9.46
C ASN A 257 -3.05 10.18 9.14
N PRO A 258 -3.57 11.24 9.79
CA PRO A 258 -4.98 11.62 9.70
C PRO A 258 -5.33 12.19 8.33
N VAL A 259 -6.60 12.06 7.96
CA VAL A 259 -7.19 12.68 6.77
C VAL A 259 -8.08 13.83 7.22
N ASP A 260 -8.03 14.98 6.54
CA ASP A 260 -8.77 16.19 6.96
C ASP A 260 -10.30 16.06 6.86
N SER A 261 -10.80 15.17 6.00
CA SER A 261 -12.21 15.11 5.61
C SER A 261 -13.09 14.31 6.57
N PHE A 262 -12.57 13.22 7.13
CA PHE A 262 -13.31 12.32 8.03
C PHE A 262 -12.33 11.45 8.83
N ASP A 263 -12.81 10.84 9.92
CA ASP A 263 -12.02 9.96 10.78
C ASP A 263 -11.80 8.60 10.10
N PHE A 264 -10.82 8.55 9.19
CA PHE A 264 -10.45 7.35 8.44
C PHE A 264 -9.48 6.46 9.21
N GLU A 265 -9.82 5.18 9.34
CA GLU A 265 -8.94 4.13 9.88
C GLU A 265 -8.66 3.07 8.80
N GLU A 266 -7.39 2.95 8.41
CA GLU A 266 -6.96 1.97 7.42
C GLU A 266 -6.66 0.61 8.08
N GLN A 267 -7.32 -0.43 7.58
CA GLN A 267 -7.19 -1.80 8.11
C GLN A 267 -5.93 -2.47 7.55
N THR A 268 -4.82 -2.28 8.27
CA THR A 268 -3.51 -2.92 7.98
C THR A 268 -3.06 -3.85 9.11
N ASP A 269 -3.96 -4.12 10.05
CA ASP A 269 -3.76 -4.94 11.22
C ASP A 269 -3.81 -6.44 10.89
N GLY A 270 -2.91 -7.21 11.53
CA GLY A 270 -2.81 -8.66 11.38
C GLY A 270 -1.50 -9.16 10.78
N SER A 271 -1.45 -10.46 10.49
CA SER A 271 -0.31 -11.10 9.82
C SER A 271 -0.27 -10.82 8.31
N ASP A 272 -1.36 -10.28 7.76
CA ASP A 272 -1.49 -9.99 6.33
C ASP A 272 -0.78 -8.68 5.98
N HIS A 273 0.39 -8.81 5.38
CA HIS A 273 1.18 -7.69 4.92
C HIS A 273 0.68 -7.14 3.57
N GLY A 274 -0.30 -7.77 2.92
CA GLY A 274 -0.83 -7.37 1.62
C GLY A 274 -1.55 -6.02 1.63
N ASN A 275 -2.11 -5.62 2.77
CA ASN A 275 -2.83 -4.35 2.89
C ASN A 275 -1.91 -3.12 2.95
N TYR A 276 -0.61 -3.30 3.20
CA TYR A 276 0.35 -2.21 3.12
C TYR A 276 0.67 -1.85 1.66
N THR A 277 0.82 -0.55 1.39
CA THR A 277 1.32 -0.09 0.08
C THR A 277 2.83 -0.29 -0.01
N TRP A 278 3.27 -1.35 -0.69
CA TRP A 278 4.68 -1.65 -0.93
C TRP A 278 5.17 -1.06 -2.25
N SER A 279 6.25 -0.28 -2.22
CA SER A 279 6.93 0.21 -3.43
C SER A 279 8.12 -0.68 -3.81
N ASN A 280 8.43 -0.67 -5.10
CA ASN A 280 9.55 -1.42 -5.67
C ASN A 280 10.89 -0.82 -5.22
N ALA A 281 11.77 -1.65 -4.66
CA ALA A 281 13.10 -1.22 -4.20
C ALA A 281 14.01 -0.74 -5.33
N ALA A 282 13.65 -0.96 -6.60
CA ALA A 282 14.37 -0.38 -7.73
C ALA A 282 14.41 1.16 -7.63
N TYR A 283 13.35 1.78 -7.12
CA TYR A 283 13.31 3.23 -6.86
C TYR A 283 14.27 3.66 -5.75
N ALA A 284 14.39 2.88 -4.67
CA ALA A 284 15.33 3.17 -3.58
C ALA A 284 16.79 3.05 -4.04
N MET A 285 17.10 2.01 -4.83
CA MET A 285 18.42 1.85 -5.42
C MET A 285 18.74 2.98 -6.40
N ALA A 286 17.78 3.38 -7.23
CA ALA A 286 17.93 4.52 -8.14
C ALA A 286 18.16 5.84 -7.40
N ALA A 287 17.46 6.08 -6.28
CA ALA A 287 17.71 7.24 -5.44
C ALA A 287 19.15 7.27 -4.89
N ASN A 288 19.70 6.12 -4.50
CA ASN A 288 21.11 6.03 -4.08
C ASN A 288 22.09 6.29 -5.23
N ILE A 289 21.79 5.77 -6.44
CA ILE A 289 22.59 6.06 -7.65
C ILE A 289 22.60 7.56 -7.94
N ASN A 290 21.43 8.19 -7.93
CA ASN A 290 21.27 9.62 -8.16
C ASN A 290 22.01 10.44 -7.10
N ARG A 291 21.89 10.08 -5.81
CA ARG A 291 22.60 10.73 -4.70
C ARG A 291 24.11 10.63 -4.87
N SER A 292 24.65 9.44 -5.17
CA SER A 292 26.08 9.25 -5.42
C SER A 292 26.57 10.12 -6.59
N PHE A 293 25.81 10.19 -7.69
CA PHE A 293 26.16 11.05 -8.81
C PHE A 293 26.13 12.53 -8.44
N LYS A 294 25.13 12.96 -7.68
CA LYS A 294 25.00 14.34 -7.23
C LYS A 294 26.13 14.77 -6.30
N GLU A 295 26.51 13.92 -5.35
CA GLU A 295 27.55 14.22 -4.36
C GLU A 295 28.97 14.12 -4.93
N TYR A 296 29.24 13.12 -5.76
CA TYR A 296 30.60 12.78 -6.18
C TYR A 296 30.87 12.96 -7.68
N GLY A 297 29.83 13.14 -8.51
CA GLY A 297 29.91 13.09 -9.96
C GLY A 297 30.03 11.67 -10.53
N TRP A 298 30.00 10.65 -9.67
CA TRP A 298 30.16 9.23 -10.03
C TRP A 298 29.23 8.34 -9.21
N CYS A 299 28.74 7.26 -9.80
CA CYS A 299 27.82 6.31 -9.16
C CYS A 299 28.55 5.17 -8.42
N THR A 300 29.63 5.48 -7.69
CA THR A 300 30.47 4.46 -7.02
C THR A 300 30.05 4.19 -5.57
N ALA A 301 29.47 5.18 -4.88
CA ALA A 301 29.06 5.11 -3.49
C ALA A 301 27.56 4.80 -3.37
N ILE A 302 27.15 3.62 -3.83
CA ILE A 302 25.74 3.20 -3.93
C ILE A 302 25.40 1.99 -3.03
N ARG A 303 26.34 1.57 -2.18
CA ARG A 303 26.23 0.37 -1.34
C ARG A 303 26.91 0.58 0.01
N GLY A 304 26.51 -0.21 1.01
CA GLY A 304 27.06 -0.14 2.36
C GLY A 304 26.34 0.91 3.22
N VAL A 305 26.22 0.63 4.51
CA VAL A 305 25.43 1.45 5.46
C VAL A 305 26.00 2.87 5.56
N GLU A 306 27.32 2.99 5.67
CA GLU A 306 28.01 4.29 5.79
C GLU A 306 28.64 4.76 4.47
N SER A 307 28.41 4.03 3.37
CA SER A 307 29.10 4.24 2.07
C SER A 307 28.14 4.60 0.94
N GLY A 308 27.01 5.24 1.29
CA GLY A 308 26.02 5.77 0.34
C GLY A 308 24.91 4.79 -0.08
N GLY A 309 24.89 3.58 0.48
CA GLY A 309 23.83 2.60 0.25
C GLY A 309 22.65 2.67 1.21
N ALA A 310 22.68 3.54 2.22
CA ALA A 310 21.60 3.68 3.18
C ALA A 310 20.34 4.27 2.52
N VAL A 311 19.21 3.61 2.79
CA VAL A 311 17.87 4.10 2.48
C VAL A 311 17.29 4.69 3.76
N GLU A 312 17.31 6.01 3.85
CA GLU A 312 16.90 6.75 5.05
C GLU A 312 15.41 7.08 5.03
N ASN A 313 14.87 7.45 6.19
CA ASN A 313 13.51 7.95 6.37
C ASN A 313 12.41 7.00 5.85
N LEU A 314 12.62 5.69 5.99
CA LEU A 314 11.57 4.71 5.69
C LEU A 314 10.38 4.89 6.64
N PRO A 315 9.14 4.79 6.14
CA PRO A 315 7.95 4.78 6.98
C PRO A 315 8.01 3.63 8.01
N CYS A 316 7.79 3.94 9.28
CA CYS A 316 7.73 2.96 10.37
C CYS A 316 6.33 2.97 10.99
N HIS A 317 5.54 1.94 10.70
CA HIS A 317 4.23 1.75 11.34
C HIS A 317 4.39 1.04 12.69
N THR A 318 3.99 1.70 13.77
CA THR A 318 4.01 1.13 15.13
C THR A 318 2.60 0.75 15.55
N PHE A 319 2.38 -0.52 15.86
CA PHE A 319 1.09 -1.03 16.33
C PHE A 319 1.26 -1.78 17.67
N PRO A 320 0.23 -1.80 18.53
CA PRO A 320 0.26 -2.63 19.74
C PRO A 320 0.30 -4.12 19.39
N SER A 321 1.12 -4.88 20.10
CA SER A 321 1.07 -6.35 20.10
C SER A 321 0.50 -6.81 21.44
N ASP A 322 -0.29 -7.89 21.41
CA ASP A 322 -0.77 -8.60 22.60
C ASP A 322 0.37 -9.13 23.48
#